data_AF-A0A2V1NHQ0-F1
#
_entry.id   AF-A0A2V1NHQ0-F1
#
_cell.length_a   1.000
_cell.length_b   1.000
_cell.length_c   1.000
_cell.angle_alpha   90.00
_cell.angle_beta   90.00
_cell.angle_gamma   90.00
#
_symmetry.space_group_name_H-M   'P 1'
#
loop_
_entity.id
_entity.type
_entity.pdbx_description
1 polymer ?
#
loop_
_entity_poly.entity_id
_entity_poly.type
_entity_poly.pdbx_seq_one_letter_code
_entity_poly.pdbx_strand_id
1 'polypeptide(L)'
;MRSASGQTESWPQARESEERVGEPGPYRLSNAEMSWDVSYAIAPPEILGHYEWGTGTCFMCQKENRFVTVVGCRGDEDSGLVPLAMCGSCVLDQEESRRVRMIKRRLHYAPGGIGGPE
;
A
#
# COMPACT_ATOMS: atom_id res chain seq x y z
N MET A 1 15.53 39.86 -69.00
CA MET A 1 14.28 39.08 -68.95
C MET A 1 13.67 39.34 -67.58
N ARG A 2 12.75 40.32 -67.50
CA ARG A 2 11.28 40.20 -67.47
C ARG A 2 10.72 39.78 -66.10
N SER A 3 9.85 40.65 -65.62
CA SER A 3 9.10 40.76 -64.36
C SER A 3 8.19 39.58 -64.00
N ALA A 4 7.81 39.50 -62.71
CA ALA A 4 6.45 39.35 -62.16
C ALA A 4 6.60 39.07 -60.64
N SER A 5 6.15 39.86 -59.67
CA SER A 5 4.86 40.55 -59.43
C SER A 5 3.65 39.62 -59.48
N GLY A 6 3.14 39.27 -58.29
CA GLY A 6 1.79 38.81 -57.99
C GLY A 6 1.71 38.62 -56.45
N GLN A 7 0.97 39.35 -55.60
CA GLN A 7 -0.33 40.03 -55.76
C GLN A 7 -1.35 39.06 -56.39
N THR A 8 -2.42 38.60 -55.75
CA THR A 8 -3.33 39.25 -54.79
C THR A 8 -4.25 38.21 -54.12
N GLU A 9 -4.95 38.65 -53.05
CA GLU A 9 -6.35 38.30 -52.71
C GLU A 9 -6.70 36.90 -52.17
N SER A 10 -7.76 36.65 -51.40
CA SER A 10 -8.60 37.39 -50.44
C SER A 10 -9.69 36.38 -49.97
N TRP A 11 -9.74 36.05 -48.66
CA TRP A 11 -10.90 35.56 -47.86
C TRP A 11 -11.67 34.26 -48.27
N PRO A 12 -12.57 33.63 -47.46
CA PRO A 12 -13.05 33.96 -46.11
C PRO A 12 -13.00 32.78 -45.07
N GLN A 13 -13.54 33.08 -43.89
CA GLN A 13 -13.71 32.31 -42.64
C GLN A 13 -13.94 30.79 -42.75
N ALA A 14 -13.24 30.04 -41.89
CA ALA A 14 -13.76 28.80 -41.28
C ALA A 14 -13.49 28.85 -39.78
N ARG A 15 -14.54 29.23 -39.05
CA ARG A 15 -14.75 28.94 -37.63
C ARG A 15 -15.14 27.47 -37.55
N GLU A 16 -14.88 26.87 -36.38
CA GLU A 16 -15.29 25.52 -35.95
C GLU A 16 -14.33 24.39 -36.34
N SER A 17 -13.99 23.42 -35.50
CA SER A 17 -13.99 23.20 -34.04
C SER A 17 -13.20 21.89 -33.85
N GLU A 18 -12.82 21.61 -32.61
CA GLU A 18 -12.49 20.28 -32.08
C GLU A 18 -11.02 19.89 -31.87
N GLU A 19 -10.79 19.55 -30.59
CA GLU A 19 -9.71 18.76 -30.01
C GLU A 19 -8.29 19.34 -30.03
N ARG A 20 -8.15 20.55 -29.44
CA ARG A 20 -6.93 20.82 -28.69
C ARG A 20 -7.01 20.01 -27.39
N VAL A 21 -6.26 18.90 -27.37
CA VAL A 21 -5.95 18.02 -26.24
C VAL A 21 -6.14 18.75 -24.92
N GLY A 22 -7.21 18.38 -24.21
CA GLY A 22 -7.52 18.93 -22.90
C GLY A 22 -6.30 18.83 -22.00
N GLU A 23 -5.98 19.94 -21.34
CA GLU A 23 -5.06 19.95 -20.22
C GLU A 23 -5.41 18.77 -19.30
N PRO A 24 -4.49 17.82 -19.06
CA PRO A 24 -4.70 16.90 -17.97
C PRO A 24 -4.71 17.73 -16.70
N GLY A 25 -5.90 17.82 -16.09
CA GLY A 25 -6.16 18.44 -14.81
C GLY A 25 -5.27 17.89 -13.68
N PRO A 26 -5.45 18.37 -12.45
CA PRO A 26 -4.49 18.29 -11.36
C PRO A 26 -4.44 16.88 -10.74
N TYR A 27 -4.05 15.89 -11.52
CA TYR A 27 -3.75 14.54 -11.09
C TYR A 27 -2.37 14.15 -11.64
N ARG A 28 -1.43 15.10 -11.57
CA ARG A 28 -0.03 14.71 -11.38
C ARG A 28 0.02 14.17 -9.96
N LEU A 29 -0.29 12.88 -9.80
CA LEU A 29 -0.05 12.17 -8.55
C LEU A 29 1.43 12.37 -8.26
N SER A 30 1.71 13.30 -7.38
CA SER A 30 3.03 13.57 -6.88
C SER A 30 3.52 12.27 -6.27
N ASN A 31 4.72 11.84 -6.65
CA ASN A 31 5.52 10.91 -5.85
C ASN A 31 5.93 11.52 -4.48
N ALA A 32 5.14 12.46 -3.97
CA ALA A 32 5.22 13.06 -2.66
C ALA A 32 3.90 12.73 -1.98
N GLU A 33 3.90 11.63 -1.21
CA GLU A 33 3.00 11.28 -0.09
C GLU A 33 2.91 9.75 0.06
N MET A 34 4.05 9.14 0.34
CA MET A 34 4.14 7.97 1.22
C MET A 34 5.63 7.79 1.47
N SER A 35 6.14 8.51 2.47
CA SER A 35 7.39 8.13 3.10
C SER A 35 7.14 6.78 3.77
N TRP A 36 7.39 5.70 3.04
CA TRP A 36 7.46 4.33 3.56
C TRP A 36 8.71 4.15 4.45
N ASP A 37 9.10 5.17 5.21
CA ASP A 37 10.02 5.06 6.34
C ASP A 37 9.29 4.43 7.53
N VAL A 38 8.56 3.34 7.27
CA VAL A 38 8.27 2.32 8.26
C VAL A 38 9.61 1.61 8.44
N SER A 39 10.50 2.23 9.20
CA SER A 39 11.78 1.63 9.56
C SER A 39 11.48 0.48 10.50
N TYR A 40 11.07 -0.65 9.93
CA TYR A 40 11.26 -1.93 10.56
C TYR A 40 12.77 -2.04 10.79
N ALA A 41 13.22 -1.88 12.03
CA ALA A 41 14.63 -2.08 12.38
C ALA A 41 15.07 -3.53 12.10
N ILE A 42 14.11 -4.41 11.81
CA ILE A 42 14.25 -5.82 11.46
C ILE A 42 13.62 -5.99 10.06
N ALA A 43 14.30 -6.64 9.12
CA ALA A 43 13.77 -6.72 7.76
C ALA A 43 12.46 -7.53 7.71
N PRO A 44 11.49 -7.21 6.83
CA PRO A 44 10.24 -7.98 6.73
C PRO A 44 10.43 -9.51 6.59
N PRO A 45 11.40 -10.02 5.80
CA PRO A 45 11.64 -11.46 5.73
C PRO A 45 12.09 -12.08 7.06
N GLU A 46 12.85 -11.35 7.90
CA GLU A 46 13.26 -11.83 9.22
C GLU A 46 12.05 -11.95 10.14
N ILE A 47 11.15 -10.95 10.13
CA ILE A 47 9.90 -10.98 10.90
C ILE A 47 9.02 -12.17 10.45
N LEU A 48 8.82 -12.32 9.14
CA LEU A 48 7.99 -13.39 8.59
C LEU A 48 8.57 -14.79 8.80
N GLY A 49 9.90 -14.89 8.96
CA GLY A 49 10.60 -16.14 9.25
C GLY A 49 10.29 -16.75 10.62
N HIS A 50 9.67 -16.00 11.53
CA HIS A 50 9.23 -16.50 12.83
C HIS A 50 7.91 -17.29 12.79
N TYR A 51 7.26 -17.38 11.64
CA TYR A 51 5.93 -17.93 11.48
C TYR A 51 5.92 -19.18 10.60
N GLU A 52 4.97 -20.08 10.88
CA GLU A 52 4.70 -21.25 10.04
C GLU A 52 3.61 -20.92 9.02
N TRP A 53 3.89 -21.15 7.74
CA TRP A 53 3.04 -20.72 6.65
C TRP A 53 2.31 -21.88 5.98
N GLY A 54 1.03 -21.67 5.69
CA GLY A 54 0.20 -22.54 4.86
C GLY A 54 -0.62 -21.72 3.87
N THR A 55 -1.50 -22.38 3.11
CA THR A 55 -2.42 -21.71 2.19
C THR A 55 -3.80 -21.55 2.82
N GLY A 56 -4.43 -20.39 2.65
CA GLY A 56 -5.79 -20.16 3.16
C GLY A 56 -6.33 -18.77 2.85
N THR A 57 -7.35 -18.40 3.62
CA THR A 57 -7.99 -17.08 3.56
C THR A 57 -7.54 -16.23 4.73
N CYS A 58 -7.09 -15.01 4.44
CA CYS A 58 -6.69 -14.08 5.49
C CYS A 58 -7.93 -13.53 6.21
N PHE A 59 -8.00 -13.70 7.52
CA PHE A 59 -9.08 -13.17 8.35
C PHE A 59 -9.19 -11.64 8.28
N MET A 60 -8.06 -10.93 8.22
CA MET A 60 -8.03 -9.46 8.26
C MET A 60 -8.50 -8.82 6.96
N CYS A 61 -7.93 -9.23 5.81
CA CYS A 61 -8.24 -8.61 4.52
C CYS A 61 -9.20 -9.43 3.65
N GLN A 62 -9.66 -10.59 4.12
CA GLN A 62 -10.58 -11.50 3.46
C GLN A 62 -10.11 -12.01 2.07
N LYS A 63 -8.83 -11.80 1.74
CA LYS A 63 -8.24 -12.31 0.50
C LYS A 63 -8.04 -13.82 0.59
N GLU A 64 -8.61 -14.54 -0.36
CA GLU A 64 -8.48 -15.98 -0.54
C GLU A 64 -7.18 -16.37 -1.25
N ASN A 65 -6.84 -17.66 -1.20
CA ASN A 65 -5.68 -18.27 -1.87
C ASN A 65 -4.36 -17.53 -1.57
N ARG A 66 -4.16 -17.14 -0.30
CA ARG A 66 -2.94 -16.50 0.19
C ARG A 66 -2.10 -17.45 1.02
N PHE A 67 -0.81 -17.18 1.07
CA PHE A 67 0.05 -17.72 2.12
C PHE A 67 -0.30 -17.01 3.44
N VAL A 68 -0.69 -17.80 4.44
CA VAL A 68 -1.17 -17.35 5.75
C VAL A 68 -0.47 -18.13 6.87
N THR A 69 -0.34 -17.50 8.02
CA THR A 69 0.07 -18.15 9.28
C THR A 69 -1.09 -18.08 10.26
N VAL A 70 -1.17 -19.04 11.17
CA VAL A 70 -2.08 -18.95 12.31
C VAL A 70 -1.39 -18.14 13.40
N VAL A 71 -2.07 -17.11 13.90
CA VAL A 71 -1.64 -16.33 15.06
C VAL A 71 -2.70 -16.42 16.15
N GLY A 72 -2.27 -16.29 17.41
CA GLY A 72 -3.22 -16.11 18.50
C GLY A 72 -3.76 -14.68 18.50
N CYS A 73 -5.05 -14.50 18.72
CA CYS A 73 -5.60 -13.23 19.16
C CYS A 73 -6.30 -13.43 20.49
N ARG A 74 -6.13 -12.51 21.44
CA ARG A 74 -6.94 -12.54 22.66
C ARG A 74 -8.39 -12.32 22.24
N GLY A 75 -9.23 -13.33 22.47
CA GLY A 75 -10.67 -13.18 22.38
C GLY A 75 -11.20 -12.36 23.55
N ASP A 76 -12.52 -12.36 23.70
CA ASP A 76 -13.19 -11.77 24.87
C ASP A 76 -12.67 -12.43 26.16
N GLU A 77 -12.81 -11.75 27.32
CA GLU A 77 -12.12 -12.11 28.58
C GLU A 77 -12.25 -13.60 28.98
N ASP A 78 -13.32 -14.29 28.58
CA ASP A 78 -13.58 -15.71 28.87
C ASP A 78 -13.14 -16.71 27.78
N SER A 79 -12.72 -16.24 26.60
CA SER A 79 -12.56 -17.09 25.40
C SER A 79 -11.14 -17.58 25.15
N GLY A 80 -10.15 -17.05 25.88
CA GLY A 80 -8.74 -17.39 25.67
C GLY A 80 -8.18 -16.90 24.32
N LEU A 81 -7.11 -17.54 23.85
CA LEU A 81 -6.51 -17.23 22.55
C LEU A 81 -7.30 -17.90 21.43
N VAL A 82 -7.89 -17.09 20.55
CA VAL A 82 -8.58 -17.54 19.34
C VAL A 82 -7.57 -17.59 18.19
N PRO A 83 -7.42 -18.74 17.50
CA PRO A 83 -6.53 -18.83 16.35
C PRO A 83 -7.13 -18.12 15.14
N LEU A 84 -6.36 -17.21 14.53
CA LEU A 84 -6.74 -16.49 13.32
C LEU A 84 -5.69 -16.66 12.22
N ALA A 85 -6.13 -16.96 11.01
CA ALA A 85 -5.25 -17.03 9.85
C ALA A 85 -4.97 -15.62 9.29
N MET A 86 -3.70 -15.25 9.15
CA MET A 86 -3.29 -13.93 8.65
C MET A 86 -2.25 -14.05 7.53
N CYS A 87 -2.42 -13.26 6.47
CA CYS A 87 -1.41 -13.18 5.41
C CYS A 87 -0.22 -12.31 5.82
N GLY A 88 0.90 -12.47 5.10
CA GLY A 88 2.16 -11.78 5.41
C GLY A 88 2.05 -10.27 5.56
N SER A 89 1.30 -9.58 4.69
CA SER A 89 1.12 -8.12 4.83
C SER A 89 0.43 -7.75 6.14
N CYS A 90 -0.64 -8.45 6.49
CA CYS A 90 -1.37 -8.17 7.73
C CYS A 90 -0.57 -8.55 8.98
N VAL A 91 0.30 -9.58 8.90
CA VAL A 91 1.24 -9.92 9.97
C VAL A 91 2.22 -8.78 10.21
N LEU A 92 2.81 -8.21 9.15
CA LEU A 92 3.74 -7.09 9.26
C LEU A 92 3.08 -5.86 9.91
N ASP A 93 1.86 -5.53 9.50
CA ASP A 93 1.09 -4.41 10.09
C ASP A 93 0.83 -4.61 11.60
N GLN A 94 0.52 -5.85 12.01
CA GLN A 94 0.31 -6.19 13.43
C GLN A 94 1.62 -6.19 14.23
N GLU A 95 2.72 -6.65 13.64
CA GLU A 95 4.04 -6.61 14.25
C GLU A 95 4.50 -5.19 14.50
N GLU A 96 4.33 -4.29 13.53
CA GLU A 96 4.66 -2.87 13.72
C GLU A 96 3.78 -2.24 14.80
N SER A 97 2.47 -2.55 14.79
CA SER A 97 1.55 -2.10 15.85
C SER A 97 1.97 -2.60 17.23
N ARG A 98 2.44 -3.85 17.34
CA ARG A 98 2.94 -4.43 18.61
C ARG A 98 4.25 -3.74 19.02
N ARG A 99 5.18 -3.55 18.10
CA ARG A 99 6.45 -2.84 18.34
C ARG A 99 6.22 -1.44 18.87
N VAL A 100 5.35 -0.66 18.24
CA VAL A 100 4.99 0.69 18.71
C VAL A 100 4.42 0.66 20.13
N ARG A 101 3.55 -0.32 20.44
CA ARG A 101 3.01 -0.48 21.81
C ARG A 101 4.09 -0.85 22.83
N MET A 102 5.00 -1.75 22.50
CA MET A 102 6.12 -2.14 23.37
C MET A 102 7.04 -0.97 23.66
N ILE A 103 7.42 -0.21 22.62
CA ILE A 103 8.25 1.00 22.76
C ILE A 103 7.56 2.02 23.67
N LYS A 104 6.27 2.28 23.46
CA LYS A 104 5.48 3.21 24.31
C LYS A 104 5.44 2.76 25.77
N ARG A 105 5.39 1.45 26.03
CA ARG A 105 5.40 0.86 27.38
C ARG A 105 6.80 0.66 27.95
N ARG A 106 7.85 1.03 27.21
CA ARG A 106 9.26 0.77 27.55
C ARG A 106 9.56 -0.72 27.80
N LEU A 107 8.87 -1.59 27.06
CA LEU A 107 9.07 -3.03 27.06
C LEU A 107 9.97 -3.44 25.89
N HIS A 108 10.60 -4.60 26.01
CA HIS A 108 11.37 -5.19 24.92
C HIS A 108 10.43 -5.71 23.82
N TYR A 109 10.78 -5.47 22.57
CA TYR A 109 10.07 -6.03 21.42
C TYR A 109 10.85 -7.22 20.87
N ALA A 110 10.19 -8.37 20.79
CA ALA A 110 10.65 -9.54 20.05
C ALA A 110 9.61 -9.89 18.96
N PRO A 111 10.01 -10.14 17.70
CA PRO A 111 9.12 -10.56 16.63
C PRO A 111 8.57 -11.99 16.85
N GLY A 112 7.51 -12.35 16.12
CA GLY A 112 6.93 -13.71 16.20
C GLY A 112 5.93 -13.91 17.34
N GLY A 113 5.64 -12.85 18.11
CA GLY A 113 4.82 -12.91 19.32
C GLY A 113 3.38 -12.45 19.14
N ILE A 114 2.81 -12.42 17.93
CA ILE A 114 1.39 -12.04 17.78
C ILE A 114 0.54 -13.07 18.52
N GLY A 115 -0.19 -12.61 19.54
CA GLY A 115 -1.00 -13.48 20.41
C GLY A 115 -0.26 -14.13 21.56
N GLY A 116 1.06 -13.96 21.64
CA GLY A 116 1.85 -14.43 22.78
C GLY A 116 1.67 -13.54 24.02
N PRO A 117 2.14 -14.00 25.19
CA PRO A 117 2.29 -13.13 26.36
C PRO A 117 3.22 -11.94 26.02
N GLU A 118 2.81 -10.74 26.43
CA GLU A 118 3.54 -9.48 26.25
C GLU A 118 4.75 -9.35 27.18
#